data_AF-A0A2D5PJ37-F1
#
_entry.id   AF-A0A2D5PJ37-F1
#
_cell.length_a   1.000
_cell.length_b   1.000
_cell.length_c   1.000
_cell.angle_alpha   90.00
_cell.angle_beta   90.00
_cell.angle_gamma   90.00
#
_symmetry.space_group_name_H-M   'P 1'
#
loop_
_entity.id
_entity.type
_entity.pdbx_description
1 polymer ?
#
loop_
_entity_poly.entity_id
_entity_poly.type
_entity_poly.pdbx_seq_one_letter_code
_entity_poly.pdbx_strand_id
1 'polypeptide(L)'
;MSERLNDLTQRLHQVGERLRKAQPQAAGVISDEILHQLDQVIDLLREHSGSGYQQGHDWVVQIFIHLPQLNPVIDRDILWFFGGDCLHFLTDEEISLFQQLDEREAEAEARGEDFDRAAEKARLQSGE
;
A
#
# COMPACT_ATOMS: atom_id res chain seq x y z
N MET A 1 -6.93 -3.62 -14.20
CA MET A 1 -6.90 -4.43 -12.96
C MET A 1 -5.53 -5.08 -12.71
N SER A 2 -4.87 -5.68 -13.70
CA SER A 2 -3.54 -6.29 -13.54
C SER A 2 -2.42 -5.29 -13.19
N GLU A 3 -2.50 -4.06 -13.70
CA GLU A 3 -1.46 -3.04 -13.49
C GLU A 3 -1.41 -2.53 -12.05
N ARG A 4 -2.58 -2.22 -11.45
CA ARG A 4 -2.66 -1.82 -10.02
C ARG A 4 -2.15 -2.91 -9.06
N LEU A 5 -2.41 -4.18 -9.37
CA LEU A 5 -1.94 -5.30 -8.54
C LEU A 5 -0.40 -5.47 -8.64
N ASN A 6 0.15 -5.28 -9.84
CA ASN A 6 1.60 -5.26 -10.05
C ASN A 6 2.25 -4.09 -9.31
N ASP A 7 1.67 -2.89 -9.36
CA ASP A 7 2.16 -1.73 -8.60
C ASP A 7 2.14 -2.00 -7.09
N LEU A 8 1.03 -2.55 -6.57
CA LEU A 8 0.92 -2.91 -5.16
C LEU A 8 1.99 -3.92 -4.74
N THR A 9 2.16 -5.00 -5.50
CA THR A 9 3.15 -6.04 -5.16
C THR A 9 4.57 -5.49 -5.21
N GLN A 10 4.88 -4.57 -6.13
CA GLN A 10 6.15 -3.83 -6.13
C GLN A 10 6.31 -2.96 -4.87
N ARG A 11 5.27 -2.22 -4.45
CA ARG A 11 5.31 -1.42 -3.21
C ARG A 11 5.51 -2.27 -1.96
N LEU A 12 4.78 -3.38 -1.83
CA LEU A 12 4.92 -4.33 -0.73
C LEU A 12 6.35 -4.90 -0.67
N HIS A 13 6.93 -5.23 -1.82
CA HIS A 13 8.31 -5.69 -1.90
C HIS A 13 9.31 -4.60 -1.45
N GLN A 14 9.11 -3.34 -1.87
CA GLN A 14 9.94 -2.22 -1.41
C GLN A 14 9.82 -1.99 0.11
N VAL A 15 8.61 -2.10 0.66
CA VAL A 15 8.38 -2.05 2.10
C VAL A 15 9.16 -3.15 2.80
N GLY A 16 9.09 -4.39 2.32
CA GLY A 16 9.82 -5.52 2.88
C GLY A 16 11.33 -5.29 2.91
N GLU A 17 11.90 -4.78 1.82
CA GLU A 17 13.32 -4.42 1.74
C GLU A 17 13.70 -3.31 2.74
N ARG A 18 12.85 -2.30 2.93
CA ARG A 18 13.06 -1.24 3.92
C ARG A 18 13.00 -1.79 5.34
N LEU A 19 12.04 -2.68 5.62
CA LEU A 19 11.91 -3.34 6.92
C LEU A 19 13.12 -4.23 7.23
N ARG A 20 13.60 -5.02 6.27
CA ARG A 20 14.82 -5.85 6.41
C ARG A 20 16.06 -5.00 6.72
N LYS A 21 16.21 -3.86 6.06
CA LYS A 21 17.30 -2.91 6.34
C LYS A 21 17.17 -2.25 7.71
N ALA A 22 15.95 -1.99 8.17
CA ALA A 22 15.66 -1.42 9.47
C ALA A 22 15.70 -2.44 10.63
N GLN A 23 15.53 -3.74 10.35
CA GLN A 23 15.50 -4.83 11.34
C GLN A 23 16.66 -4.79 12.35
N PRO A 24 17.95 -4.71 11.94
CA PRO A 24 19.06 -4.66 12.89
C PRO A 24 19.06 -3.40 13.76
N GLN A 25 18.42 -2.33 13.30
CA GLN A 25 18.34 -1.05 13.99
C GLN A 25 17.12 -0.98 14.92
N ALA A 26 16.09 -1.78 14.65
CA ALA A 26 14.81 -1.79 15.35
C ALA A 26 14.80 -2.65 16.64
N ALA A 27 15.97 -3.01 17.19
CA ALA A 27 16.11 -3.70 18.49
C ALA A 27 15.18 -4.91 18.71
N GLY A 28 14.89 -5.69 17.66
CA GLY A 28 14.05 -6.89 17.73
C GLY A 28 12.54 -6.65 17.59
N VAL A 29 12.10 -5.43 17.27
CA VAL A 29 10.69 -5.15 16.96
C VAL A 29 10.25 -5.83 15.66
N ILE A 30 11.12 -5.86 14.65
CA ILE A 30 10.84 -6.49 13.35
C ILE A 30 11.26 -7.95 13.42
N SER A 31 10.30 -8.83 13.72
CA SER A 31 10.50 -10.28 13.73
C SER A 31 10.62 -10.86 12.32
N ASP A 32 11.36 -11.96 12.18
CA ASP A 32 11.49 -12.71 10.92
C ASP A 32 10.12 -13.19 10.40
N GLU A 33 9.22 -13.61 11.31
CA GLU A 33 7.84 -13.98 10.99
C GLU A 33 7.11 -12.90 10.19
N ILE A 34 7.21 -11.63 10.60
CA ILE A 34 6.50 -10.52 9.93
C ILE A 34 6.99 -10.34 8.49
N LEU A 35 8.30 -10.53 8.28
CA LEU A 35 8.93 -10.45 6.97
C LEU A 35 8.56 -11.66 6.11
N HIS A 36 8.41 -12.84 6.73
CA HIS A 36 7.96 -14.05 6.06
C HIS A 36 6.49 -13.93 5.62
N GLN A 37 5.61 -13.45 6.51
CA GLN A 37 4.20 -13.18 6.18
C GLN A 37 4.07 -12.21 5.01
N LEU A 38 4.88 -11.15 4.98
CA LEU A 38 4.89 -10.21 3.86
C LEU A 38 5.28 -10.87 2.54
N ASP A 39 6.31 -11.73 2.56
CA ASP A 39 6.76 -12.48 1.37
C ASP A 39 5.65 -13.41 0.85
N GLN A 40 4.98 -14.12 1.74
CA GLN A 40 3.82 -14.95 1.42
C GLN A 40 2.66 -14.14 0.82
N VAL A 41 2.34 -12.99 1.39
CA VAL A 41 1.31 -12.09 0.85
C VAL A 41 1.65 -11.66 -0.57
N ILE A 42 2.91 -11.26 -0.83
CA ILE A 42 3.37 -10.85 -2.16
C ILE A 42 3.21 -12.01 -3.16
N ASP A 43 3.62 -13.22 -2.79
CA ASP A 43 3.51 -14.39 -3.65
C ASP A 43 2.05 -14.71 -3.99
N LEU A 44 1.17 -14.75 -2.99
CA LEU A 44 -0.26 -14.99 -3.17
C LEU A 44 -0.95 -13.93 -4.03
N LEU A 45 -0.59 -12.66 -3.85
CA LEU A 45 -1.09 -11.57 -4.68
C LEU A 45 -0.61 -11.71 -6.13
N ARG A 46 0.65 -12.12 -6.37
CA ARG A 46 1.18 -12.41 -7.71
C ARG A 46 0.50 -13.59 -8.38
N GLU A 47 0.09 -14.59 -7.61
CA GLU A 47 -0.71 -15.72 -8.08
C GLU A 47 -2.19 -15.35 -8.34
N HIS A 48 -2.60 -14.10 -8.09
CA HIS A 48 -4.00 -13.65 -8.13
C HIS A 48 -4.93 -14.47 -7.22
N SER A 49 -4.38 -15.01 -6.13
CA SER A 49 -5.13 -15.80 -5.17
C SER A 49 -6.02 -14.89 -4.32
N GLY A 50 -7.31 -15.23 -4.20
CA GLY A 50 -8.25 -14.47 -3.34
C GLY A 50 -7.83 -14.43 -1.87
N SER A 51 -7.05 -15.42 -1.42
CA SER A 51 -6.44 -15.45 -0.09
C SER A 51 -5.36 -14.39 0.12
N GLY A 52 -4.67 -13.95 -0.95
CA GLY A 52 -3.61 -12.94 -0.87
C GLY A 52 -4.14 -11.56 -0.44
N TYR A 53 -5.34 -11.20 -0.91
CA TYR A 53 -6.01 -9.97 -0.49
C TYR A 53 -6.32 -9.98 1.01
N GLN A 54 -6.90 -11.07 1.51
CA GLN A 54 -7.24 -11.21 2.93
C GLN A 54 -6.00 -11.19 3.81
N GLN A 55 -4.97 -11.95 3.44
CA GLN A 55 -3.72 -12.01 4.21
C GLN A 55 -2.98 -10.68 4.19
N GLY A 56 -2.96 -9.99 3.05
CA GLY A 56 -2.36 -8.66 2.96
C GLY A 56 -3.08 -7.63 3.83
N HIS A 57 -4.41 -7.65 3.84
CA HIS A 57 -5.20 -6.81 4.74
C HIS A 57 -4.86 -7.10 6.22
N ASP A 58 -4.88 -8.38 6.64
CA ASP A 58 -4.58 -8.77 8.02
C ASP A 58 -3.15 -8.36 8.42
N TRP A 59 -2.17 -8.58 7.53
CA TRP A 59 -0.79 -8.17 7.74
C TRP A 59 -0.68 -6.65 7.96
N VAL A 60 -1.29 -5.84 7.10
CA VAL A 60 -1.25 -4.37 7.23
C VAL A 60 -1.89 -3.92 8.54
N VAL A 61 -3.09 -4.42 8.86
CA VAL A 61 -3.78 -4.09 10.12
C VAL A 61 -2.91 -4.46 11.33
N GLN A 62 -2.30 -5.65 11.32
CA GLN A 62 -1.40 -6.09 12.38
C GLN A 62 -0.19 -5.15 12.54
N ILE A 63 0.43 -4.71 11.44
CA ILE A 63 1.55 -3.76 11.48
C ILE A 63 1.11 -2.44 12.12
N PHE A 64 -0.02 -1.88 11.72
CA PHE A 64 -0.48 -0.58 12.23
C PHE A 64 -0.85 -0.61 13.72
N ILE A 65 -1.38 -1.75 14.21
CA ILE A 65 -1.78 -1.92 15.61
C ILE A 65 -0.57 -2.23 16.49
N HIS A 66 0.26 -3.20 16.08
CA HIS A 66 1.34 -3.71 16.94
C HIS A 66 2.65 -2.95 16.76
N LEU A 67 2.89 -2.41 15.56
CA LEU A 67 4.15 -1.78 15.17
C LEU A 67 3.94 -0.36 14.60
N PRO A 68 3.38 0.57 15.39
CA PRO A 68 3.08 1.94 14.92
C PRO A 68 4.31 2.71 14.42
N GLN A 69 5.50 2.32 14.87
CA GLN A 69 6.78 2.84 14.37
C GLN A 69 7.06 2.53 12.88
N LEU A 70 6.37 1.53 12.32
CA LEU A 70 6.46 1.17 10.91
C LEU A 70 5.42 1.88 10.04
N ASN A 71 4.42 2.55 10.63
CA ASN A 71 3.42 3.34 9.91
C ASN A 71 4.03 4.28 8.84
N PRO A 72 5.10 5.06 9.11
CA PRO A 72 5.70 5.91 8.07
C PRO A 72 6.47 5.14 6.98
N VAL A 73 6.75 3.84 7.19
CA VAL A 73 7.38 2.97 6.21
C VAL A 73 6.34 2.38 5.25
N ILE A 74 5.13 2.11 5.73
CA ILE A 74 4.03 1.60 4.92
C ILE A 74 3.46 2.72 4.04
N ASP A 75 3.39 2.47 2.74
CA ASP A 75 2.81 3.41 1.78
C ASP A 75 1.28 3.51 1.97
N ARG A 76 0.75 4.73 1.93
CA ARG A 76 -0.68 5.01 2.05
C ARG A 76 -1.48 4.44 0.89
N ASP A 77 -0.86 4.28 -0.29
CA ASP A 77 -1.46 3.58 -1.43
C ASP A 77 -1.82 2.12 -1.10
N ILE A 78 -1.06 1.47 -0.21
CA ILE A 78 -1.35 0.09 0.22
C ILE A 78 -2.66 0.06 1.02
N LEU A 79 -2.84 1.03 1.93
CA LEU A 79 -4.08 1.16 2.72
C LEU A 79 -5.29 1.42 1.83
N TRP A 80 -5.14 2.33 0.87
CA TRP A 80 -6.18 2.63 -0.11
C TRP A 80 -6.53 1.41 -0.96
N PHE A 81 -5.54 0.62 -1.37
CA PHE A 81 -5.75 -0.58 -2.19
C PHE A 81 -6.55 -1.66 -1.46
N PHE A 82 -6.20 -1.96 -0.21
CA PHE A 82 -6.93 -2.98 0.56
C PHE A 82 -8.32 -2.50 0.96
N GLY A 83 -8.50 -1.20 1.17
CA GLY A 83 -9.77 -0.62 1.53
C GLY A 83 -10.30 -1.14 2.88
N GLY A 84 -11.60 -0.99 3.12
CA GLY A 84 -12.25 -1.50 4.32
C GLY A 84 -11.68 -0.88 5.60
N ASP A 85 -11.24 -1.73 6.54
CA ASP A 85 -10.70 -1.29 7.83
C ASP A 85 -9.37 -0.53 7.68
N CYS A 86 -8.61 -0.79 6.61
CA CYS A 86 -7.37 -0.07 6.33
C CYS A 86 -7.59 1.43 6.07
N LEU A 87 -8.78 1.82 5.60
CA LEU A 87 -9.12 3.22 5.38
C LEU A 87 -9.21 4.01 6.68
N HIS A 88 -9.47 3.35 7.82
CA HIS A 88 -9.51 4.00 9.12
C HIS A 88 -8.14 4.53 9.57
N PHE A 89 -7.04 4.07 8.95
CA PHE A 89 -5.69 4.59 9.21
C PHE A 89 -5.31 5.78 8.33
N LEU A 90 -6.19 6.16 7.38
CA LEU A 90 -6.04 7.35 6.55
C LEU A 90 -6.82 8.52 7.18
N THR A 91 -6.26 9.71 7.06
CA THR A 91 -6.97 10.95 7.40
C THR A 91 -8.02 11.31 6.34
N ASP A 92 -8.99 12.14 6.69
CA ASP A 92 -9.99 12.63 5.73
C ASP A 92 -9.36 13.32 4.52
N GLU A 93 -8.26 14.05 4.72
CA GLU A 93 -7.48 14.69 3.64
C GLU A 93 -6.88 13.65 2.69
N GLU A 94 -6.25 12.59 3.23
CA GLU A 94 -5.71 11.50 2.43
C GLU A 94 -6.82 10.77 1.65
N ILE A 95 -7.95 10.48 2.29
CA ILE A 95 -9.10 9.84 1.64
C ILE A 95 -9.60 10.72 0.49
N SER A 96 -9.74 12.03 0.71
CA SER A 96 -10.16 12.97 -0.33
C SER A 96 -9.16 13.01 -1.50
N LEU A 97 -7.86 13.03 -1.20
CA LEU A 97 -6.80 13.00 -2.21
C LEU A 97 -6.89 11.74 -3.08
N PHE A 98 -7.03 10.56 -2.46
CA PHE A 98 -7.14 9.31 -3.20
C PHE A 98 -8.43 9.19 -3.99
N GLN A 99 -9.56 9.69 -3.47
CA GLN A 99 -10.83 9.76 -4.20
C GLN A 99 -10.69 10.62 -5.46
N GLN A 100 -10.10 11.82 -5.33
CA GLN A 100 -9.85 12.70 -6.48
C GLN A 100 -8.89 12.09 -7.50
N LEU A 101 -7.90 11.33 -7.03
CA LEU A 101 -6.95 10.64 -7.90
C LEU A 101 -7.64 9.53 -8.71
N ASP A 102 -8.50 8.74 -8.08
CA ASP A 102 -9.28 7.69 -8.73
C ASP A 102 -10.29 8.26 -9.72
N GLU A 103 -10.94 9.38 -9.39
CA GLU A 103 -11.83 10.10 -10.29
C GLU A 103 -11.09 10.59 -11.55
N ARG A 104 -9.93 11.23 -11.39
CA ARG A 104 -9.11 11.67 -12.53
C ARG A 104 -8.60 10.50 -13.38
N GLU A 105 -8.22 9.39 -12.75
CA GLU A 105 -7.81 8.17 -13.45
C GLU A 105 -8.95 7.62 -14.30
N ALA A 106 -10.16 7.53 -13.73
CA ALA A 106 -11.35 7.07 -14.44
C ALA A 106 -11.76 8.03 -15.58
N GLU A 107 -11.63 9.33 -15.38
CA GLU A 107 -11.87 10.32 -16.45
C GLU A 107 -10.87 10.19 -17.60
N ALA A 108 -9.58 10.02 -17.29
CA ALA A 108 -8.55 9.82 -18.30
C ALA A 108 -8.74 8.48 -19.05
N GLU A 109 -9.08 7.40 -18.33
CA GLU A 109 -9.41 6.10 -18.93
C GLU A 109 -10.63 6.23 -19.88
N ALA A 110 -11.68 6.93 -19.45
CA ALA A 110 -12.87 7.19 -20.28
C ALA A 110 -12.57 8.02 -21.53
N ARG A 111 -11.57 8.90 -21.48
CA ARG A 111 -11.08 9.70 -22.61
C ARG A 111 -10.03 8.99 -23.46
N GLY A 112 -9.48 7.87 -22.97
CA GLY A 112 -8.39 7.14 -23.61
C GLY A 112 -7.04 7.86 -23.54
N GLU A 113 -6.83 8.67 -22.50
CA GLU A 113 -5.60 9.42 -22.26
C GLU A 113 -4.66 8.64 -21.34
N ASP A 114 -3.35 8.84 -21.51
CA ASP A 114 -2.34 8.29 -20.59
C ASP A 114 -2.44 9.02 -19.24
N PHE A 115 -2.52 8.27 -18.15
CA PHE A 115 -2.69 8.80 -16.81
C PHE A 115 -1.53 8.41 -15.90
N ASP A 116 -0.66 9.37 -15.60
CA ASP A 116 0.41 9.19 -14.64
C ASP A 116 -0.09 9.47 -13.21
N ARG A 117 -0.53 8.39 -12.55
CA ARG A 117 -1.07 8.41 -11.19
C ARG A 117 -0.08 8.98 -10.17
N ALA A 118 1.23 8.73 -10.33
CA ALA A 118 2.24 9.22 -9.42
C ALA A 118 2.45 10.74 -9.59
N ALA A 119 2.51 11.21 -10.84
CA ALA A 119 2.61 12.63 -11.14
C ALA A 119 1.37 13.40 -10.68
N GLU A 120 0.16 12.88 -10.94
CA GLU A 120 -1.07 13.54 -10.53
C GLU A 120 -1.22 13.60 -9.01
N LYS A 121 -0.86 12.51 -8.30
CA LYS A 121 -0.81 12.51 -6.84
C LYS A 121 0.12 13.60 -6.30
N ALA A 122 1.32 13.73 -6.87
CA ALA A 122 2.27 14.77 -6.45
C ALA A 122 1.74 16.19 -6.70
N ARG A 123 0.98 16.40 -7.79
CA ARG A 123 0.31 17.68 -8.09
C ARG A 123 -0.79 17.99 -7.07
N LEU A 124 -1.59 17.01 -6.70
CA LEU A 124 -2.63 17.16 -5.67
C LEU A 124 -2.03 17.46 -4.30
N GLN A 125 -0.94 16.78 -3.93
CA GLN A 125 -0.25 17.01 -2.65
C GLN A 125 0.51 18.34 -2.58
N SER A 126 0.93 18.89 -3.72
CA SER A 126 1.66 20.17 -3.78
C SER A 126 0.74 21.37 -4.00
N GLY A 127 -0.56 21.13 -4.18
CA GLY A 127 -1.56 22.13 -4.56
C GLY A 127 -2.35 22.75 -3.42
N GLU A 128 -2.00 22.44 -2.16
CA GLU A 128 -2.62 23.00 -0.94
C GLU A 128 -1.76 24.08 -0.27
#